data_AF-A0A0H3FM24-F1
#
_entry.id   AF-A0A0H3FM24-F1
#
_cell.length_a   1.000
_cell.length_b   1.000
_cell.length_c   1.000
_cell.angle_alpha   90.00
_cell.angle_beta   90.00
_cell.angle_gamma   90.00
#
_symmetry.space_group_name_H-M   'P 1'
#
loop_
_entity.id
_entity.type
_entity.pdbx_description
1 polymer ?
#
loop_
_entity_poly.entity_id
_entity_poly.type
_entity_poly.pdbx_seq_one_letter_code
_entity_poly.pdbx_strand_id
1 'polypeptide(L)'
;MSLNSDYQKLEPGNTVRLFEVDGTAFGTGEVLRFHNYNLAYTEDEIAAANPLSPINLIETTLDNRVAFQRAGAASYIGQDGKIYQAAANQWPLELGGRTEPEPASTNLLTYSNAWANAAWLKSNGSAVSNAVTAPDGTQNGTKWIPNTVNNTHPIYRSFIPSPNTDYSFSVFIKDAGYGFATISIVQASNLVQQNLVTVDLNAGVILRATDMTRCSIIKLADGWVRVTVTSTTAATISGDIRPAVYPMATSSTTLMTGDGVKGIAVWGAHFEQNSAPTSLIYTSGTIQTRPAATAVIPANGASGVKITYSTGETASLSFGSAGSIALPAATKPWGTRYITKIEYIGGTPVYDESKLPAKSIWWQGNEYSAWPVQIEGIEASTSGSGAQPKLTVANLDGSITALCLAYDDMLQAVVTIHDTLAQYLDARNFAGGNATADATQEKLQVFYIDSKSMETNISVEFTLSSPMDLQGLMIPTRQLHSLCTWCIRGKYRSGDGCDYAGTNYFDKHGNPVSDPSLDVCNGTLNTGCKLRFGANNELPFGGFPGTSLIKS
;
A
#
# COMPACT_ATOMS: atom_id res chain seq x y z
N MET A 1 -18.72 -3.83 -26.09
CA MET A 1 -20.06 -4.35 -26.45
C MET A 1 -20.75 -4.70 -25.14
N SER A 2 -21.94 -4.17 -24.93
CA SER A 2 -22.46 -3.78 -23.60
C SER A 2 -23.09 -4.93 -22.82
N LEU A 3 -22.47 -5.26 -21.69
CA LEU A 3 -23.24 -5.56 -20.48
C LEU A 3 -23.95 -4.25 -20.12
N ASN A 4 -25.29 -4.20 -20.23
CA ASN A 4 -26.04 -2.98 -19.98
C ASN A 4 -25.84 -2.57 -18.50
N SER A 5 -25.12 -1.47 -18.26
CA SER A 5 -24.98 -0.89 -16.94
C SER A 5 -26.26 -0.14 -16.61
N ASP A 6 -27.26 -0.83 -16.06
CA ASP A 6 -28.47 -0.19 -15.58
C ASP A 6 -28.13 0.73 -14.40
N TYR A 7 -28.31 2.03 -14.62
CA TYR A 7 -28.11 3.05 -13.59
C TYR A 7 -29.31 3.03 -12.65
N GLN A 8 -29.21 2.24 -11.59
CA GLN A 8 -30.30 2.10 -10.62
C GLN A 8 -30.00 2.92 -9.36
N LYS A 9 -30.90 3.85 -9.03
CA LYS A 9 -30.89 4.56 -7.74
C LYS A 9 -31.51 3.70 -6.65
N LEU A 10 -31.05 3.80 -5.41
CA LEU A 10 -31.65 3.11 -4.25
C LEU A 10 -32.91 3.84 -3.76
N GLU A 11 -33.89 3.98 -4.66
CA GLU A 11 -35.19 4.59 -4.33
C GLU A 11 -36.14 3.54 -3.72
N PRO A 12 -37.00 3.93 -2.76
CA PRO A 12 -38.03 3.04 -2.22
C PRO A 12 -38.91 2.46 -3.33
N GLY A 13 -38.92 1.12 -3.46
CA GLY A 13 -39.66 0.39 -4.50
C GLY A 13 -38.81 -0.23 -5.61
N ASN A 14 -37.53 0.14 -5.72
CA ASN A 14 -36.61 -0.47 -6.69
C ASN A 14 -36.15 -1.86 -6.23
N THR A 15 -36.17 -2.85 -7.12
CA THR A 15 -35.66 -4.20 -6.85
C THR A 15 -34.14 -4.22 -6.90
N VAL A 16 -33.51 -4.81 -5.88
CA VAL A 16 -32.07 -4.97 -5.73
C VAL A 16 -31.75 -6.47 -5.74
N ARG A 17 -30.88 -6.87 -6.66
CA ARG A 17 -30.37 -8.22 -6.88
C ARG A 17 -28.92 -8.30 -6.44
N LEU A 18 -28.63 -9.20 -5.52
CA LEU A 18 -27.30 -9.45 -5.00
C LEU A 18 -26.90 -10.91 -5.28
N PHE A 19 -25.61 -11.14 -5.50
CA PHE A 19 -25.07 -12.45 -5.83
C PHE A 19 -24.06 -12.89 -4.77
N GLU A 20 -24.16 -14.14 -4.36
CA GLU A 20 -23.14 -14.85 -3.60
C GLU A 20 -22.67 -16.07 -4.38
N VAL A 21 -21.36 -16.30 -4.41
CA VAL A 21 -20.75 -17.50 -4.95
C VAL A 21 -19.92 -18.15 -3.86
N ASP A 22 -20.38 -19.30 -3.38
CA ASP A 22 -19.73 -20.09 -2.34
C ASP A 22 -19.01 -21.30 -2.98
N GLY A 23 -17.68 -21.26 -2.94
CA GLY A 23 -16.80 -22.37 -3.33
C GLY A 23 -16.02 -22.99 -2.16
N THR A 24 -16.43 -22.71 -0.91
CA THR A 24 -15.70 -23.14 0.28
C THR A 24 -15.58 -24.65 0.39
N ALA A 25 -16.56 -25.38 -0.16
CA ALA A 25 -16.56 -26.85 -0.23
C ALA A 25 -15.36 -27.45 -0.99
N PHE A 26 -14.73 -26.69 -1.89
CA PHE A 26 -13.58 -27.12 -2.69
C PHE A 26 -12.37 -26.17 -2.56
N GLY A 27 -12.35 -25.34 -1.50
CA GLY A 27 -11.14 -24.65 -1.04
C GLY A 27 -11.06 -23.16 -1.33
N THR A 28 -12.13 -22.49 -1.78
CA THR A 28 -12.12 -21.02 -1.79
C THR A 28 -12.08 -20.52 -0.35
N GLY A 29 -11.13 -19.64 -0.03
CA GLY A 29 -10.94 -19.15 1.34
C GLY A 29 -12.13 -18.36 1.91
N GLU A 30 -12.98 -17.81 1.02
CA GLU A 30 -14.12 -16.95 1.37
C GLU A 30 -15.26 -17.10 0.36
N VAL A 31 -16.46 -16.62 0.73
CA VAL A 31 -17.64 -16.49 -0.15
C VAL A 31 -17.56 -15.17 -0.90
N LEU A 32 -17.65 -15.21 -2.23
CA LEU A 32 -17.61 -14.02 -3.07
C LEU A 32 -18.98 -13.34 -3.11
N ARG A 33 -19.04 -12.04 -2.82
CA ARG A 33 -20.28 -11.25 -2.74
C ARG A 33 -20.24 -10.01 -3.63
N PHE A 34 -21.19 -9.89 -4.54
CA PHE A 34 -21.19 -8.78 -5.51
C PHE A 34 -22.57 -8.38 -6.05
N HIS A 35 -22.64 -7.20 -6.68
CA HIS A 35 -23.82 -6.66 -7.38
C HIS A 35 -23.42 -5.90 -8.66
N ASN A 36 -24.38 -5.68 -9.57
CA ASN A 36 -24.14 -5.00 -10.85
C ASN A 36 -24.57 -3.52 -10.91
N TYR A 37 -25.10 -2.97 -9.82
CA TYR A 37 -25.60 -1.60 -9.78
C TYR A 37 -24.52 -0.53 -9.86
N ASN A 38 -24.75 0.48 -10.70
CA ASN A 38 -23.96 1.72 -10.73
C ASN A 38 -24.62 2.79 -9.84
N LEU A 39 -24.18 2.87 -8.59
CA LEU A 39 -24.74 3.77 -7.59
C LEU A 39 -24.07 5.14 -7.63
N ALA A 40 -24.87 6.19 -7.82
CA ALA A 40 -24.43 7.58 -7.79
C ALA A 40 -23.85 7.97 -6.43
N TYR A 41 -22.83 8.84 -6.42
CA TYR A 41 -22.45 9.55 -5.21
C TYR A 41 -23.36 10.78 -4.98
N THR A 42 -23.80 11.01 -3.75
CA THR A 42 -24.48 12.26 -3.37
C THR A 42 -23.45 13.39 -3.24
N GLU A 43 -23.89 14.65 -3.37
CA GLU A 43 -23.00 15.81 -3.21
C GLU A 43 -22.24 15.79 -1.88
N ASP A 44 -22.89 15.36 -0.80
CA ASP A 44 -22.28 15.23 0.53
C ASP A 44 -21.23 14.10 0.58
N GLU A 45 -21.46 12.97 -0.07
CA GLU A 45 -20.48 11.88 -0.16
C GLU A 45 -19.30 12.23 -1.07
N ILE A 46 -19.54 12.98 -2.14
CA ILE A 46 -18.47 13.53 -3.00
C ILE A 46 -17.63 14.53 -2.19
N ALA A 47 -18.25 15.37 -1.36
CA ALA A 47 -17.56 16.26 -0.45
C ALA A 47 -16.78 15.50 0.64
N ALA A 48 -17.34 14.41 1.18
CA ALA A 48 -16.69 13.55 2.17
C ALA A 48 -15.53 12.71 1.60
N ALA A 49 -15.56 12.37 0.31
CA ALA A 49 -14.47 11.67 -0.41
C ALA A 49 -13.21 12.56 -0.62
N ASN A 50 -13.29 13.85 -0.27
CA ASN A 50 -12.20 14.80 -0.05
C ASN A 50 -11.02 14.77 -1.04
N PRO A 51 -11.18 15.35 -2.26
CA PRO A 51 -10.06 15.62 -3.18
C PRO A 51 -9.06 16.67 -2.64
N LEU A 52 -9.37 17.32 -1.51
CA LEU A 52 -8.50 18.25 -0.77
C LEU A 52 -7.86 17.60 0.46
N SER A 53 -7.91 16.26 0.57
CA SER A 53 -7.08 15.54 1.51
C SER A 53 -5.63 16.03 1.36
N PRO A 54 -4.92 16.28 2.47
CA PRO A 54 -3.58 16.82 2.39
C PRO A 54 -2.72 15.96 1.48
N ILE A 55 -2.02 16.58 0.54
CA ILE A 55 -1.00 15.91 -0.26
C ILE A 55 0.10 15.48 0.70
N ASN A 56 0.24 14.17 0.88
CA ASN A 56 1.20 13.60 1.82
C ASN A 56 2.56 13.41 1.13
N LEU A 57 3.55 14.21 1.52
CA LEU A 57 4.90 14.17 0.93
C LEU A 57 5.86 13.25 1.70
N ILE A 58 5.37 12.53 2.71
CA ILE A 58 6.13 11.46 3.38
C ILE A 58 5.81 10.06 2.83
N GLU A 59 4.93 9.95 1.83
CA GLU A 59 4.64 8.68 1.15
C GLU A 59 5.68 8.34 0.07
N THR A 60 5.93 7.04 -0.11
CA THR A 60 6.91 6.51 -1.07
C THR A 60 6.55 6.88 -2.50
N THR A 61 5.28 6.71 -2.86
CA THR A 61 4.70 7.13 -4.14
C THR A 61 4.39 8.62 -4.11
N LEU A 62 4.84 9.35 -5.13
CA LEU A 62 4.50 10.77 -5.28
C LEU A 62 3.02 10.90 -5.65
N ASP A 63 2.30 11.76 -4.94
CA ASP A 63 0.90 12.07 -5.23
C ASP A 63 0.74 12.61 -6.65
N ASN A 64 -0.24 12.07 -7.39
CA ASN A 64 -0.47 12.39 -8.80
C ASN A 64 -0.87 13.85 -9.05
N ARG A 65 -1.29 14.59 -8.02
CA ARG A 65 -1.57 16.02 -8.09
C ARG A 65 -0.31 16.85 -8.20
N VAL A 66 0.86 16.31 -7.86
CA VAL A 66 2.13 17.04 -7.87
C VAL A 66 2.88 16.80 -9.18
N ALA A 67 3.01 17.86 -9.98
CA ALA A 67 3.82 17.80 -11.20
C ALA A 67 5.26 18.27 -10.90
N PHE A 68 6.19 17.31 -10.78
CA PHE A 68 7.62 17.59 -10.58
C PHE A 68 8.40 17.53 -11.88
N GLN A 69 9.31 18.48 -12.09
CA GLN A 69 10.21 18.53 -13.25
C GLN A 69 11.64 18.85 -12.83
N ARG A 70 12.59 18.09 -13.37
CA ARG A 70 14.04 18.35 -13.31
C ARG A 70 14.72 17.60 -14.44
N ALA A 71 15.40 18.32 -15.33
CA ALA A 71 15.98 17.73 -16.55
C ALA A 71 17.17 16.77 -16.31
N GLY A 72 17.78 16.78 -15.13
CA GLY A 72 18.99 15.99 -14.82
C GLY A 72 18.90 15.24 -13.50
N ALA A 73 19.93 14.43 -13.24
CA ALA A 73 20.07 13.71 -11.98
C ALA A 73 20.38 14.66 -10.81
N ALA A 74 20.01 14.25 -9.60
CA ALA A 74 20.34 14.98 -8.37
C ALA A 74 20.60 14.01 -7.21
N SER A 75 21.44 14.43 -6.28
CA SER A 75 21.66 13.68 -5.02
C SER A 75 20.46 13.83 -4.10
N TYR A 76 20.13 12.76 -3.37
CA TYR A 76 19.12 12.77 -2.31
C TYR A 76 19.58 11.90 -1.14
N ILE A 77 19.09 12.19 0.06
CA ILE A 77 19.37 11.38 1.25
C ILE A 77 18.26 10.34 1.39
N GLY A 78 18.60 9.07 1.22
CA GLY A 78 17.66 7.98 1.39
C GLY A 78 17.16 7.88 2.84
N GLN A 79 16.04 7.18 3.04
CA GLN A 79 15.49 6.94 4.38
C GLN A 79 16.44 6.17 5.31
N ASP A 80 17.36 5.40 4.74
CA ASP A 80 18.42 4.70 5.44
C ASP A 80 19.60 5.63 5.84
N GLY A 81 19.54 6.92 5.50
CA GLY A 81 20.58 7.90 5.77
C GLY A 81 21.78 7.84 4.83
N LYS A 82 21.69 7.12 3.70
CA LYS A 82 22.74 7.06 2.66
C LYS A 82 22.45 8.03 1.51
N ILE A 83 23.45 8.25 0.65
CA ILE A 83 23.36 9.18 -0.49
C ILE A 83 23.09 8.40 -1.77
N TYR A 84 22.05 8.81 -2.48
CA TYR A 84 21.63 8.18 -3.75
C TYR A 84 21.57 9.21 -4.87
N GLN A 85 21.36 8.74 -6.10
CA GLN A 85 21.07 9.58 -7.27
C GLN A 85 19.64 9.35 -7.75
N ALA A 86 18.84 10.40 -7.78
CA ALA A 86 17.54 10.40 -8.42
C ALA A 86 17.71 10.72 -9.90
N ALA A 87 17.00 10.01 -10.77
CA ALA A 87 17.00 10.29 -12.20
C ALA A 87 16.32 11.63 -12.53
N ALA A 88 16.33 12.02 -13.80
CA ALA A 88 15.53 13.14 -14.27
C ALA A 88 14.04 12.93 -13.93
N ASN A 89 13.35 14.02 -13.58
CA ASN A 89 11.93 14.05 -13.19
C ASN A 89 11.53 13.14 -12.01
N GLN A 90 12.50 12.60 -11.27
CA GLN A 90 12.22 11.90 -10.02
C GLN A 90 12.38 12.86 -8.84
N TRP A 91 11.27 13.09 -8.14
CA TRP A 91 11.31 13.63 -6.78
C TRP A 91 11.37 12.43 -5.83
N PRO A 92 12.49 12.15 -5.17
CA PRO A 92 12.59 11.03 -4.23
C PRO A 92 12.02 11.40 -2.86
N LEU A 93 11.59 10.39 -2.10
CA LEU A 93 11.30 10.54 -0.68
C LEU A 93 12.62 10.45 0.09
N GLU A 94 12.91 11.45 0.92
CA GLU A 94 14.09 11.53 1.77
C GLU A 94 13.74 11.26 3.24
N LEU A 95 14.72 11.37 4.15
CA LEU A 95 14.61 11.09 5.60
C LEU A 95 13.35 11.62 6.29
N GLY A 96 12.90 12.82 5.93
CA GLY A 96 11.80 13.52 6.62
C GLY A 96 10.70 14.03 5.70
N GLY A 97 10.65 13.57 4.45
CA GLY A 97 9.77 14.09 3.41
C GLY A 97 10.52 14.39 2.13
N ARG A 98 10.07 15.37 1.36
CA ARG A 98 10.65 15.71 0.05
C ARG A 98 11.32 17.07 0.11
N THR A 99 12.59 17.16 -0.28
CA THR A 99 13.33 18.44 -0.31
C THR A 99 12.64 19.43 -1.26
N GLU A 100 12.60 20.70 -0.88
CA GLU A 100 12.05 21.75 -1.74
C GLU A 100 12.74 21.77 -3.12
N PRO A 101 12.03 22.16 -4.19
CA PRO A 101 12.65 22.29 -5.51
C PRO A 101 13.90 23.16 -5.47
N GLU A 102 15.05 22.59 -5.83
CA GLU A 102 16.32 23.30 -5.75
C GLU A 102 16.55 24.19 -6.98
N PRO A 103 17.16 25.37 -6.83
CA PRO A 103 17.61 26.16 -7.97
C PRO A 103 18.72 25.44 -8.73
N ALA A 104 18.99 25.91 -9.95
CA ALA A 104 20.17 25.49 -10.68
C ALA A 104 21.43 25.90 -9.90
N SER A 105 22.38 24.99 -9.76
CA SER A 105 23.64 25.27 -9.09
C SER A 105 24.80 24.53 -9.75
N THR A 106 26.01 25.03 -9.55
CA THR A 106 27.24 24.48 -10.12
C THR A 106 28.24 24.18 -9.02
N ASN A 107 28.75 22.95 -8.99
CA ASN A 107 29.90 22.64 -8.15
C ASN A 107 31.18 23.15 -8.83
N LEU A 108 31.80 24.15 -8.23
CA LEU A 108 33.03 24.77 -8.70
C LEU A 108 34.26 23.89 -8.45
N LEU A 109 34.14 22.83 -7.64
CA LEU A 109 35.20 21.85 -7.44
C LEU A 109 35.25 20.88 -8.61
N THR A 110 36.44 20.58 -9.10
CA THR A 110 36.70 19.34 -9.84
C THR A 110 37.05 18.24 -8.84
N TYR A 111 36.69 16.99 -9.16
CA TYR A 111 36.99 15.82 -8.32
C TYR A 111 36.37 15.88 -6.90
N SER A 112 35.04 16.08 -6.81
CA SER A 112 34.30 16.18 -5.55
C SER A 112 34.53 15.01 -4.59
N ASN A 113 34.74 13.80 -5.13
CA ASN A 113 34.86 12.57 -4.34
C ASN A 113 36.31 12.06 -4.24
N ALA A 114 37.23 12.58 -5.06
CA ALA A 114 38.62 12.08 -5.14
C ALA A 114 39.62 13.04 -4.47
N TRP A 115 39.57 13.12 -3.15
CA TRP A 115 40.36 14.05 -2.34
C TRP A 115 41.88 13.78 -2.37
N ALA A 116 42.30 12.56 -2.71
CA ALA A 116 43.72 12.29 -2.91
C ALA A 116 44.29 12.87 -4.22
N ASN A 117 43.43 13.25 -5.18
CA ASN A 117 43.84 13.82 -6.46
C ASN A 117 44.70 15.08 -6.27
N ALA A 118 45.64 15.33 -7.19
CA ALA A 118 46.54 16.48 -7.17
C ALA A 118 45.83 17.85 -7.21
N ALA A 119 44.58 17.89 -7.69
CA ALA A 119 43.75 19.09 -7.62
C ALA A 119 43.57 19.58 -6.17
N TRP A 120 43.50 18.66 -5.21
CA TRP A 120 43.40 18.99 -3.79
C TRP A 120 44.78 19.31 -3.21
N LEU A 121 44.95 20.54 -2.73
CA LEU A 121 46.16 20.99 -2.05
C LEU A 121 46.18 20.39 -0.64
N LYS A 122 47.34 19.87 -0.24
CA LYS A 122 47.54 19.07 0.97
C LYS A 122 48.68 19.69 1.76
N SER A 123 48.40 20.14 2.97
CA SER A 123 49.42 20.70 3.86
C SER A 123 49.67 19.75 5.03
N ASN A 124 50.94 19.42 5.26
CA ASN A 124 51.39 18.65 6.43
C ASN A 124 50.65 17.31 6.59
N GLY A 125 50.36 16.58 5.52
CA GLY A 125 49.63 15.33 5.61
C GLY A 125 49.59 14.55 4.30
N SER A 126 48.96 13.38 4.34
CA SER A 126 48.78 12.48 3.21
C SER A 126 47.33 12.04 3.08
N ALA A 127 46.87 11.77 1.85
CA ALA A 127 45.52 11.33 1.56
C ALA A 127 45.54 9.92 0.97
N VAL A 128 44.77 9.01 1.57
CA VAL A 128 44.64 7.61 1.11
C VAL A 128 43.27 7.44 0.45
N SER A 129 43.26 7.23 -0.87
CA SER A 129 42.03 6.97 -1.64
C SER A 129 41.35 5.67 -1.23
N ASN A 130 40.04 5.59 -1.40
CA ASN A 130 39.24 4.37 -1.23
C ASN A 130 39.45 3.67 0.12
N ALA A 131 39.83 4.43 1.15
CA ALA A 131 40.21 3.92 2.46
C ALA A 131 39.00 3.53 3.32
N VAL A 132 37.83 4.12 3.06
CA VAL A 132 36.59 3.84 3.79
C VAL A 132 35.39 3.76 2.85
N THR A 133 34.35 3.04 3.27
CA THR A 133 33.04 3.08 2.59
C THR A 133 32.42 4.46 2.78
N ALA A 134 32.09 5.10 1.67
CA ALA A 134 31.52 6.43 1.62
C ALA A 134 30.00 6.45 1.90
N PRO A 135 29.40 7.62 2.09
CA PRO A 135 27.95 7.75 2.32
C PRO A 135 27.06 7.22 1.21
N ASP A 136 27.58 7.04 -0.02
CA ASP A 136 26.88 6.41 -1.14
C ASP A 136 26.91 4.87 -1.10
N GLY A 137 27.51 4.28 -0.07
CA GLY A 137 27.66 2.83 0.11
C GLY A 137 28.83 2.22 -0.67
N THR A 138 29.60 3.00 -1.43
CA THR A 138 30.71 2.50 -2.24
C THR A 138 32.06 2.69 -1.54
N GLN A 139 33.04 1.85 -1.88
CA GLN A 139 34.40 1.92 -1.31
C GLN A 139 35.24 3.02 -1.99
N ASN A 140 34.83 4.28 -1.87
CA ASN A 140 35.49 5.42 -2.53
C ASN A 140 35.80 6.61 -1.59
N GLY A 141 35.62 6.46 -0.28
CA GLY A 141 35.94 7.50 0.71
C GLY A 141 37.44 7.66 0.92
N THR A 142 37.91 8.90 1.04
CA THR A 142 39.34 9.20 1.24
C THR A 142 39.64 9.38 2.73
N LYS A 143 40.74 8.82 3.23
CA LYS A 143 41.26 9.11 4.58
C LYS A 143 42.35 10.18 4.49
N TRP A 144 42.17 11.30 5.18
CA TRP A 144 43.15 12.37 5.31
C TRP A 144 43.93 12.22 6.63
N ILE A 145 45.25 12.09 6.54
CA ILE A 145 46.15 11.70 7.63
C ILE A 145 47.19 12.82 7.86
N PRO A 146 47.06 13.60 8.94
CA PRO A 146 48.09 14.54 9.41
C PRO A 146 49.46 13.87 9.63
N ASN A 147 50.54 14.55 9.25
CA ASN A 147 51.90 14.16 9.59
C ASN A 147 52.29 14.63 11.01
N THR A 148 53.52 14.33 11.43
CA THR A 148 54.01 14.61 12.78
C THR A 148 54.50 16.04 13.02
N VAL A 149 54.25 16.97 12.11
CA VAL A 149 54.63 18.39 12.30
C VAL A 149 53.58 19.07 13.16
N ASN A 150 53.99 19.85 14.17
CA ASN A 150 53.06 20.66 14.97
C ASN A 150 52.59 21.90 14.18
N ASN A 151 51.52 21.76 13.41
CA ASN A 151 50.98 22.84 12.59
C ASN A 151 49.48 22.60 12.30
N THR A 152 48.89 23.41 11.43
CA THR A 152 47.61 23.09 10.81
C THR A 152 47.80 22.08 9.68
N HIS A 153 46.80 21.22 9.50
CA HIS A 153 46.83 20.14 8.51
C HIS A 153 45.65 20.22 7.52
N PRO A 154 45.44 21.33 6.80
CA PRO A 154 44.31 21.42 5.87
C PRO A 154 44.50 20.57 4.63
N ILE A 155 43.37 20.08 4.14
CA ILE A 155 43.19 19.68 2.75
C ILE A 155 42.15 20.63 2.12
N TYR A 156 42.49 21.23 0.97
CA TYR A 156 41.75 22.38 0.46
C TYR A 156 41.86 22.57 -1.06
N ARG A 157 41.04 23.47 -1.58
CA ARG A 157 41.10 23.99 -2.95
C ARG A 157 41.30 25.51 -2.93
N SER A 158 41.73 26.09 -4.05
CA SER A 158 41.97 27.52 -4.21
C SER A 158 41.14 28.05 -5.37
N PHE A 159 40.47 29.18 -5.16
CA PHE A 159 39.59 29.82 -6.14
C PHE A 159 39.73 31.33 -6.10
N ILE A 160 39.63 31.98 -7.26
CA ILE A 160 39.51 33.43 -7.33
C ILE A 160 38.01 33.77 -7.21
N PRO A 161 37.58 34.44 -6.12
CA PRO A 161 36.16 34.75 -5.94
C PRO A 161 35.74 36.03 -6.67
N SER A 162 34.45 36.13 -6.93
CA SER A 162 33.78 37.40 -7.21
C SER A 162 33.60 38.23 -5.92
N PRO A 163 33.66 39.58 -5.97
CA PRO A 163 33.40 40.43 -4.81
C PRO A 163 31.93 40.37 -4.36
N ASN A 164 31.66 40.69 -3.08
CA ASN A 164 30.31 40.79 -2.49
C ASN A 164 29.39 39.59 -2.78
N THR A 165 29.95 38.38 -2.72
CA THR A 165 29.29 37.17 -3.19
C THR A 165 29.30 36.11 -2.09
N ASP A 166 28.15 35.47 -1.87
CA ASP A 166 28.06 34.32 -0.98
C ASP A 166 28.61 33.07 -1.67
N TYR A 167 29.55 32.42 -0.99
CA TYR A 167 30.06 31.11 -1.35
C TYR A 167 29.78 30.13 -0.23
N SER A 168 29.35 28.94 -0.61
CA SER A 168 29.05 27.87 0.31
C SER A 168 29.89 26.64 0.03
N PHE A 169 30.44 26.08 1.10
CA PHE A 169 31.22 24.87 1.07
C PHE A 169 30.55 23.81 1.93
N SER A 170 30.30 22.64 1.37
CA SER A 170 29.85 21.47 2.12
C SER A 170 30.69 20.24 1.80
N VAL A 171 30.80 19.36 2.79
CA VAL A 171 31.62 18.16 2.73
C VAL A 171 31.08 17.10 3.67
N PHE A 172 31.22 15.84 3.29
CA PHE A 172 30.93 14.70 4.15
C PHE A 172 32.20 14.30 4.87
N ILE A 173 32.13 14.24 6.19
CA ILE A 173 33.26 13.93 7.07
C ILE A 173 32.84 12.85 8.06
N LYS A 174 33.76 11.94 8.38
CA LYS A 174 33.59 10.93 9.42
C LYS A 174 34.87 10.82 10.24
N ASP A 175 34.72 10.50 11.52
CA ASP A 175 35.88 10.31 12.40
C ASP A 175 36.74 9.14 11.91
N ALA A 176 38.06 9.33 11.93
CA ALA A 176 39.05 8.29 11.73
C ALA A 176 40.17 8.36 12.78
N GLY A 177 39.81 8.74 14.01
CA GLY A 177 40.61 8.60 15.23
C GLY A 177 40.86 9.89 16.02
N TYR A 178 40.49 11.06 15.48
CA TYR A 178 40.73 12.36 16.12
C TYR A 178 39.50 12.98 16.79
N GLY A 179 38.30 12.54 16.42
CA GLY A 179 37.03 12.97 17.01
C GLY A 179 36.52 14.33 16.57
N PHE A 180 37.38 15.25 16.11
CA PHE A 180 36.99 16.61 15.75
C PHE A 180 37.52 17.05 14.37
N ALA A 181 36.79 17.98 13.75
CA ALA A 181 37.24 18.67 12.55
C ALA A 181 36.75 20.13 12.53
N THR A 182 37.45 20.99 11.80
CA THR A 182 36.97 22.32 11.41
C THR A 182 36.83 22.42 9.90
N ILE A 183 35.72 23.02 9.45
CA ILE A 183 35.43 23.32 8.05
C ILE A 183 35.35 24.84 7.91
N SER A 184 35.96 25.39 6.87
CA SER A 184 35.93 26.84 6.61
C SER A 184 36.22 27.17 5.16
N ILE A 185 35.78 28.34 4.73
CA ILE A 185 36.35 29.03 3.57
C ILE A 185 37.38 30.02 4.14
N VAL A 186 38.66 29.80 3.84
CA VAL A 186 39.76 30.58 4.43
C VAL A 186 40.29 31.66 3.49
N GLN A 187 41.18 32.53 4.03
CA GLN A 187 41.62 33.83 3.50
C GLN A 187 40.75 35.00 3.99
N ALA A 188 40.84 35.30 5.30
CA ALA A 188 40.03 36.32 5.96
C ALA A 188 40.11 37.71 5.31
N SER A 189 41.22 38.07 4.65
CA SER A 189 41.34 39.34 3.91
C SER A 189 40.38 39.47 2.73
N ASN A 190 39.87 38.35 2.20
CA ASN A 190 38.94 38.31 1.07
C ASN A 190 37.48 38.04 1.49
N LEU A 191 37.22 37.97 2.80
CA LEU A 191 35.91 37.64 3.36
C LEU A 191 35.44 38.79 4.26
N VAL A 192 34.14 39.07 4.27
CA VAL A 192 33.56 40.02 5.23
C VAL A 192 33.84 39.56 6.66
N GLN A 193 33.74 38.26 6.89
CA GLN A 193 34.17 37.57 8.10
C GLN A 193 34.44 36.10 7.78
N GLN A 194 35.51 35.54 8.33
CA GLN A 194 35.79 34.13 8.18
C GLN A 194 34.91 33.29 9.12
N ASN A 195 34.09 32.41 8.56
CA ASN A 195 33.31 31.46 9.35
C ASN A 195 34.09 30.14 9.54
N LEU A 196 34.45 29.82 10.79
CA LEU A 196 35.18 28.61 11.17
C LEU A 196 34.23 27.67 11.93
N VAL A 197 33.82 26.57 11.31
CA VAL A 197 32.83 25.65 11.89
C VAL A 197 33.55 24.43 12.47
N THR A 198 33.65 24.34 13.79
CA THR A 198 34.21 23.16 14.49
C THR A 198 33.10 22.19 14.84
N VAL A 199 33.29 20.92 14.51
CA VAL A 199 32.35 19.83 14.75
C VAL A 199 32.96 18.73 15.60
N ASP A 200 32.13 18.12 16.44
CA ASP A 200 32.38 16.81 17.03
C ASP A 200 31.83 15.75 16.07
N LEU A 201 32.71 14.94 15.51
CA LEU A 201 32.38 13.93 14.50
C LEU A 201 31.70 12.71 15.12
N ASN A 202 31.96 12.41 16.41
CA ASN A 202 31.35 11.29 17.10
C ASN A 202 29.94 11.64 17.60
N ALA A 203 29.77 12.83 18.17
CA ALA A 203 28.47 13.33 18.57
C ALA A 203 27.64 13.79 17.35
N GLY A 204 28.29 14.16 16.25
CA GLY A 204 27.69 14.70 15.04
C GLY A 204 27.01 16.05 15.26
N VAL A 205 27.68 16.95 16.00
CA VAL A 205 27.16 18.29 16.33
C VAL A 205 28.17 19.39 15.99
N ILE A 206 27.67 20.58 15.71
CA ILE A 206 28.51 21.79 15.64
C ILE A 206 28.78 22.22 17.09
N LEU A 207 30.06 22.30 17.46
CA LEU A 207 30.48 22.79 18.77
C LEU A 207 30.56 24.31 18.80
N ARG A 208 30.98 24.90 17.68
CA ARG A 208 31.10 26.35 17.51
C ARG A 208 31.20 26.72 16.03
N ALA A 209 30.71 27.91 15.72
CA ALA A 209 30.95 28.61 14.48
C ALA A 209 31.14 30.10 14.78
N THR A 210 31.84 30.82 13.91
CA THR A 210 31.90 32.29 14.00
C THR A 210 30.51 32.89 13.77
N ASP A 211 29.75 32.30 12.85
CA ASP A 211 28.35 32.63 12.59
C ASP A 211 27.53 31.34 12.46
N MET A 212 26.76 31.04 13.52
CA MET A 212 25.90 29.85 13.60
C MET A 212 24.73 29.87 12.60
N THR A 213 24.36 31.04 12.06
CA THR A 213 23.27 31.15 11.08
C THR A 213 23.72 30.75 9.68
N ARG A 214 25.04 30.68 9.46
CA ARG A 214 25.67 30.41 8.16
C ARG A 214 26.42 29.09 8.12
N CYS A 215 25.96 28.13 8.92
CA CYS A 215 26.47 26.76 8.92
C CYS A 215 25.34 25.77 9.22
N SER A 216 25.54 24.52 8.83
CA SER A 216 24.62 23.43 9.20
C SER A 216 25.38 22.10 9.28
N ILE A 217 24.80 21.16 10.01
CA ILE A 217 25.28 19.79 10.11
C ILE A 217 24.09 18.83 9.98
N ILE A 218 24.28 17.77 9.19
CA ILE A 218 23.31 16.68 9.04
C ILE A 218 24.01 15.36 9.33
N LYS A 219 23.42 14.55 10.19
CA LYS A 219 23.89 13.19 10.47
C LYS A 219 23.37 12.24 9.40
N LEU A 220 24.22 11.29 9.02
CA LEU A 220 23.96 10.27 8.02
C LEU A 220 24.25 8.90 8.60
N ALA A 221 23.99 7.86 7.81
CA ALA A 221 24.35 6.49 8.16
C ALA A 221 25.86 6.34 8.43
N ASP A 222 26.20 5.27 9.15
CA ASP A 222 27.58 4.83 9.35
C ASP A 222 28.51 5.88 9.99
N GLY A 223 27.97 6.85 10.73
CA GLY A 223 28.75 7.88 11.43
C GLY A 223 29.28 9.00 10.53
N TRP A 224 28.78 9.11 9.30
CA TRP A 224 29.06 10.26 8.45
C TRP A 224 28.24 11.47 8.87
N VAL A 225 28.83 12.65 8.73
CA VAL A 225 28.12 13.92 8.85
C VAL A 225 28.39 14.77 7.61
N ARG A 226 27.37 15.46 7.11
CA ARG A 226 27.55 16.53 6.13
C ARG A 226 27.61 17.84 6.88
N VAL A 227 28.72 18.56 6.74
CA VAL A 227 28.91 19.89 7.34
C VAL A 227 28.95 20.92 6.24
N THR A 228 28.28 22.05 6.48
CA THR A 228 28.16 23.14 5.54
C THR A 228 28.56 24.44 6.21
N VAL A 229 29.28 25.29 5.47
CA VAL A 229 29.66 26.65 5.86
C VAL A 229 29.46 27.59 4.69
N THR A 230 28.89 28.77 4.97
CA THR A 230 28.73 29.85 3.99
C THR A 230 29.52 31.07 4.45
N SER A 231 30.16 31.76 3.52
CA SER A 231 30.88 33.02 3.79
C SER A 231 30.68 33.99 2.63
N THR A 232 30.57 35.27 2.98
CA THR A 232 30.45 36.36 2.01
C THR A 232 31.82 36.94 1.71
N THR A 233 32.15 37.07 0.44
CA THR A 233 33.41 37.69 0.00
C THR A 233 33.35 39.21 0.17
N ALA A 234 34.50 39.81 0.47
CA ALA A 234 34.61 41.25 0.65
C ALA A 234 34.38 42.03 -0.66
N ALA A 235 34.16 43.34 -0.54
CA ALA A 235 34.00 44.22 -1.71
C ALA A 235 35.29 44.34 -2.55
N THR A 236 36.45 44.24 -1.90
CA THR A 236 37.77 44.25 -2.56
C THR A 236 38.39 42.86 -2.40
N ILE A 237 38.73 42.22 -3.51
CA ILE A 237 39.37 40.91 -3.54
C ILE A 237 40.86 41.09 -3.82
N SER A 238 41.69 40.44 -3.00
CA SER A 238 43.14 40.35 -3.15
C SER A 238 43.56 38.88 -3.04
N GLY A 239 43.57 38.19 -4.17
CA GLY A 239 43.97 36.78 -4.25
C GLY A 239 42.81 35.79 -4.16
N ASP A 240 43.07 34.64 -3.55
CA ASP A 240 42.18 33.48 -3.56
C ASP A 240 41.34 33.35 -2.28
N ILE A 241 40.31 32.51 -2.33
CA ILE A 241 39.65 31.92 -1.16
C ILE A 241 39.78 30.40 -1.22
N ARG A 242 39.72 29.76 -0.05
CA ARG A 242 40.06 28.34 0.07
C ARG A 242 39.05 27.56 0.91
N PRO A 243 38.09 26.83 0.29
CA PRO A 243 37.31 25.85 1.01
C PRO A 243 38.23 24.74 1.52
N ALA A 244 38.26 24.54 2.84
CA ALA A 244 39.25 23.74 3.53
C ALA A 244 38.65 22.94 4.69
N VAL A 245 39.24 21.76 4.92
CA VAL A 245 38.92 20.88 6.04
C VAL A 245 40.18 20.64 6.87
N TYR A 246 40.05 20.79 8.19
CA TYR A 246 41.12 20.66 9.18
C TYR A 246 40.76 19.54 10.16
N PRO A 247 41.53 18.44 10.24
CA PRO A 247 41.41 17.51 11.37
C PRO A 247 41.87 18.19 12.67
N MET A 248 41.31 17.79 13.81
CA MET A 248 41.61 18.37 15.11
C MET A 248 41.70 17.29 16.18
N ALA A 249 42.77 17.28 16.98
CA ALA A 249 42.92 16.36 18.12
C ALA A 249 42.18 16.82 19.38
N THR A 250 41.82 18.09 19.47
CA THR A 250 41.03 18.66 20.57
C THR A 250 39.96 19.57 19.99
N SER A 251 38.90 19.85 20.75
CA SER A 251 37.81 20.73 20.30
C SER A 251 38.19 22.21 20.24
N SER A 252 39.40 22.61 20.67
CA SER A 252 39.75 24.01 20.92
C SER A 252 40.64 24.64 19.84
N THR A 253 41.45 23.88 19.10
CA THR A 253 42.44 24.44 18.16
C THR A 253 42.68 23.55 16.93
N THR A 254 42.93 24.18 15.78
CA THR A 254 43.34 23.50 14.54
C THR A 254 44.84 23.21 14.46
N LEU A 255 45.63 23.74 15.41
CA LEU A 255 47.04 23.40 15.57
C LEU A 255 47.15 22.09 16.34
N MET A 256 47.82 21.12 15.76
CA MET A 256 48.05 19.82 16.39
C MET A 256 49.34 19.19 15.87
N THR A 257 49.83 18.19 16.58
CA THR A 257 50.87 17.28 16.09
C THR A 257 50.19 15.98 15.70
N GLY A 258 50.20 15.64 14.42
CA GLY A 258 49.64 14.36 13.95
C GLY A 258 50.47 13.16 14.41
N ASP A 259 49.90 11.96 14.33
CA ASP A 259 50.60 10.70 14.63
C ASP A 259 50.94 9.90 13.36
N GLY A 260 50.60 10.43 12.17
CA GLY A 260 50.81 9.75 10.89
C GLY A 260 49.87 8.55 10.63
N VAL A 261 48.86 8.32 11.48
CA VAL A 261 47.98 7.14 11.40
C VAL A 261 46.49 7.52 11.52
N LYS A 262 46.14 8.29 12.55
CA LYS A 262 44.79 8.82 12.76
C LYS A 262 44.51 9.91 11.74
N GLY A 263 43.23 10.20 11.55
CA GLY A 263 42.81 11.17 10.57
C GLY A 263 41.33 11.46 10.64
N ILE A 264 40.83 11.95 9.51
CA ILE A 264 39.40 12.05 9.23
C ILE A 264 39.13 11.40 7.88
N ALA A 265 37.97 10.80 7.72
CA ALA A 265 37.48 10.41 6.41
C ALA A 265 36.74 11.58 5.77
N VAL A 266 36.97 11.83 4.48
CA VAL A 266 36.38 12.91 3.70
C VAL A 266 35.82 12.39 2.38
N TRP A 267 34.69 12.94 1.97
CA TRP A 267 34.02 12.59 0.72
C TRP A 267 33.06 13.70 0.28
N GLY A 268 32.65 13.70 -1.00
CA GLY A 268 31.52 14.49 -1.50
C GLY A 268 31.64 16.00 -1.27
N ALA A 269 32.74 16.60 -1.73
CA ALA A 269 32.96 18.04 -1.61
C ALA A 269 32.07 18.82 -2.58
N HIS A 270 31.45 19.88 -2.09
CA HIS A 270 30.61 20.75 -2.89
C HIS A 270 30.88 22.22 -2.57
N PHE A 271 31.35 22.98 -3.56
CA PHE A 271 31.60 24.41 -3.44
C PHE A 271 30.81 25.15 -4.51
N GLU A 272 29.96 26.09 -4.10
CA GLU A 272 29.00 26.75 -5.00
C GLU A 272 28.79 28.22 -4.60
N GLN A 273 28.37 29.02 -5.58
CA GLN A 273 28.08 30.44 -5.40
C GLN A 273 26.62 30.63 -4.99
N ASN A 274 26.30 30.37 -3.72
CA ASN A 274 24.97 30.59 -3.17
C ASN A 274 24.98 30.84 -1.66
N SER A 275 23.84 31.32 -1.15
CA SER A 275 23.60 31.52 0.27
C SER A 275 22.93 30.32 0.96
N ALA A 276 22.25 29.47 0.19
CA ALA A 276 21.51 28.28 0.64
C ALA A 276 22.05 27.02 -0.08
N PRO A 277 22.88 26.22 0.59
CA PRO A 277 23.66 25.17 -0.09
C PRO A 277 22.79 24.00 -0.53
N THR A 278 23.01 23.53 -1.75
CA THR A 278 22.14 22.58 -2.44
C THR A 278 22.64 21.14 -2.35
N SER A 279 21.91 20.22 -2.98
CA SER A 279 22.29 18.81 -3.05
C SER A 279 23.66 18.61 -3.69
N LEU A 280 24.40 17.59 -3.22
CA LEU A 280 25.73 17.31 -3.76
C LEU A 280 25.65 17.12 -5.28
N ILE A 281 26.47 17.87 -6.02
CA ILE A 281 26.67 17.67 -7.45
C ILE A 281 28.04 17.01 -7.64
N TYR A 282 28.04 15.79 -8.16
CA TYR A 282 29.27 15.05 -8.41
C TYR A 282 30.10 15.67 -9.53
N THR A 283 31.41 15.71 -9.33
CA THR A 283 32.36 16.17 -10.35
C THR A 283 33.54 15.22 -10.47
N SER A 284 33.95 14.97 -11.71
CA SER A 284 35.12 14.14 -12.05
C SER A 284 35.86 14.82 -13.20
N GLY A 285 37.00 15.47 -12.91
CA GLY A 285 37.77 16.22 -13.90
C GLY A 285 37.19 17.58 -14.29
N THR A 286 35.88 17.71 -14.39
CA THR A 286 35.19 18.94 -14.82
C THR A 286 34.14 19.39 -13.80
N ILE A 287 33.92 20.70 -13.71
CA ILE A 287 32.78 21.25 -12.96
C ILE A 287 31.48 20.76 -13.59
N GLN A 288 30.41 20.65 -12.78
CA GLN A 288 29.10 20.18 -13.24
C GLN A 288 28.00 21.07 -12.67
N THR A 289 26.95 21.25 -13.46
CA THR A 289 25.77 22.04 -13.12
C THR A 289 24.56 21.12 -13.02
N ARG A 290 23.84 21.20 -11.89
CA ARG A 290 22.53 20.58 -11.72
C ARG A 290 21.47 21.59 -12.21
N PRO A 291 20.56 21.21 -13.11
CA PRO A 291 19.45 22.06 -13.52
C PRO A 291 18.51 22.41 -12.35
N ALA A 292 17.76 23.50 -12.49
CA ALA A 292 16.71 23.83 -11.54
C ALA A 292 15.61 22.77 -11.55
N ALA A 293 15.02 22.55 -10.38
CA ALA A 293 13.81 21.74 -10.22
C ALA A 293 12.59 22.64 -10.03
N THR A 294 11.43 22.17 -10.46
CA THR A 294 10.14 22.79 -10.18
C THR A 294 9.14 21.73 -9.74
N ALA A 295 8.23 22.13 -8.86
CA ALA A 295 7.09 21.32 -8.47
C ALA A 295 5.85 22.20 -8.53
N VAL A 296 4.80 21.74 -9.20
CA VAL A 296 3.58 22.51 -9.45
C VAL A 296 2.39 21.77 -8.86
N ILE A 297 1.53 22.52 -8.17
CA ILE A 297 0.27 22.03 -7.59
C ILE A 297 -0.88 22.68 -8.36
N PRO A 298 -1.83 21.92 -8.91
CA PRO A 298 -3.03 22.46 -9.55
C PRO A 298 -3.97 23.04 -8.49
N ALA A 299 -4.73 24.07 -8.87
CA ALA A 299 -5.64 24.77 -7.98
C ALA A 299 -6.81 23.87 -7.53
N ASN A 300 -7.35 23.04 -8.42
CA ASN A 300 -8.47 22.13 -8.14
C ASN A 300 -9.67 22.81 -7.44
N GLY A 301 -9.93 24.09 -7.77
CA GLY A 301 -11.00 24.88 -7.17
C GLY A 301 -10.63 25.55 -5.84
N ALA A 302 -9.45 25.28 -5.27
CA ALA A 302 -8.97 25.91 -4.06
C ALA A 302 -8.44 27.34 -4.28
N SER A 303 -8.43 28.17 -3.23
CA SER A 303 -7.90 29.54 -3.29
C SER A 303 -6.42 29.64 -2.95
N GLY A 304 -5.86 28.63 -2.28
CA GLY A 304 -4.43 28.52 -2.03
C GLY A 304 -3.99 27.15 -1.53
N VAL A 305 -2.73 27.05 -1.14
CA VAL A 305 -2.15 25.89 -0.46
C VAL A 305 -1.33 26.31 0.75
N LYS A 306 -1.35 25.49 1.79
CA LYS A 306 -0.49 25.58 2.97
C LYS A 306 0.50 24.42 2.93
N ILE A 307 1.78 24.75 2.92
CA ILE A 307 2.89 23.81 2.97
C ILE A 307 3.33 23.68 4.43
N THR A 308 3.49 22.44 4.90
CA THR A 308 4.05 22.13 6.22
C THR A 308 5.42 21.48 6.04
N TYR A 309 6.41 21.98 6.77
CA TYR A 309 7.78 21.48 6.72
C TYR A 309 8.10 20.58 7.92
N SER A 310 9.13 19.74 7.78
CA SER A 310 9.64 18.85 8.83
C SER A 310 10.11 19.57 10.10
N THR A 311 10.40 20.87 10.00
CA THR A 311 10.77 21.74 11.13
C THR A 311 9.56 22.29 11.89
N GLY A 312 8.33 22.02 11.44
CA GLY A 312 7.10 22.60 11.97
C GLY A 312 6.75 23.97 11.38
N GLU A 313 7.64 24.59 10.61
CA GLU A 313 7.34 25.80 9.85
C GLU A 313 6.22 25.55 8.83
N THR A 314 5.48 26.60 8.48
CA THR A 314 4.45 26.54 7.43
C THR A 314 4.56 27.73 6.49
N ALA A 315 4.24 27.52 5.21
CA ALA A 315 4.14 28.59 4.22
C ALA A 315 2.80 28.51 3.47
N SER A 316 2.15 29.65 3.24
CA SER A 316 0.91 29.70 2.47
C SER A 316 1.14 30.38 1.14
N LEU A 317 0.59 29.80 0.07
CA LEU A 317 0.61 30.35 -1.28
C LEU A 317 -0.82 30.54 -1.75
N SER A 318 -1.09 31.64 -2.44
CA SER A 318 -2.39 31.93 -3.05
C SER A 318 -2.35 31.65 -4.54
N PHE A 319 -3.36 30.94 -5.06
CA PHE A 319 -3.49 30.71 -6.49
C PHE A 319 -3.86 31.99 -7.26
N GLY A 320 -4.54 32.94 -6.61
CA GLY A 320 -5.12 34.09 -7.30
C GLY A 320 -6.09 33.63 -8.39
N SER A 321 -5.83 34.01 -9.64
CA SER A 321 -6.57 33.54 -10.83
C SER A 321 -5.89 32.39 -11.58
N ALA A 322 -4.74 31.90 -11.10
CA ALA A 322 -3.97 30.86 -11.77
C ALA A 322 -4.56 29.46 -11.51
N GLY A 323 -4.56 28.61 -12.54
CA GLY A 323 -5.00 27.21 -12.41
C GLY A 323 -4.00 26.29 -11.71
N SER A 324 -2.82 26.79 -11.37
CA SER A 324 -1.78 26.06 -10.64
C SER A 324 -0.77 27.02 -10.01
N ILE A 325 0.05 26.53 -9.08
CA ILE A 325 1.12 27.30 -8.45
C ILE A 325 2.40 26.46 -8.31
N ALA A 326 3.55 27.08 -8.56
CA ALA A 326 4.84 26.46 -8.29
C ALA A 326 5.18 26.57 -6.79
N LEU A 327 5.67 25.47 -6.23
CA LEU A 327 6.23 25.47 -4.87
C LEU A 327 7.50 26.32 -4.82
N PRO A 328 7.77 27.00 -3.69
CA PRO A 328 8.93 27.86 -3.55
C PRO A 328 10.22 27.07 -3.68
N ALA A 329 11.24 27.72 -4.26
CA ALA A 329 12.57 27.14 -4.32
C ALA A 329 13.19 26.99 -2.92
N ALA A 330 14.10 26.03 -2.77
CA ALA A 330 14.83 25.81 -1.52
C ALA A 330 15.57 27.07 -1.07
N THR A 331 15.33 27.48 0.19
CA THR A 331 15.99 28.64 0.84
C THR A 331 16.78 28.24 2.08
N LYS A 332 16.78 26.96 2.43
CA LYS A 332 17.52 26.38 3.55
C LYS A 332 18.56 25.39 3.03
N PRO A 333 19.65 25.12 3.77
CA PRO A 333 20.63 24.13 3.36
C PRO A 333 20.00 22.74 3.12
N TRP A 334 20.41 22.07 2.05
CA TRP A 334 19.91 20.75 1.67
C TRP A 334 20.03 19.77 2.83
N GLY A 335 18.91 19.13 3.17
CA GLY A 335 18.75 18.11 4.20
C GLY A 335 18.40 18.64 5.60
N THR A 336 18.26 19.96 5.78
CA THR A 336 17.83 20.55 7.07
C THR A 336 16.32 20.76 7.19
N ARG A 337 15.60 20.77 6.07
CA ARG A 337 14.16 20.98 5.98
C ARG A 337 13.60 20.18 4.81
N TYR A 338 12.42 19.60 5.01
CA TYR A 338 11.70 18.84 3.99
C TYR A 338 10.23 19.27 3.98
N ILE A 339 9.57 19.18 2.84
CA ILE A 339 8.11 19.28 2.74
C ILE A 339 7.51 17.95 3.20
N THR A 340 6.60 18.01 4.17
CA THR A 340 5.91 16.83 4.73
C THR A 340 4.47 16.73 4.27
N LYS A 341 3.79 17.87 4.13
CA LYS A 341 2.36 17.92 3.85
C LYS A 341 2.00 19.21 3.10
N ILE A 342 1.09 19.12 2.13
CA ILE A 342 0.49 20.29 1.47
C ILE A 342 -1.03 20.21 1.62
N GLU A 343 -1.64 21.23 2.19
CA GLU A 343 -3.07 21.31 2.45
C GLU A 343 -3.67 22.36 1.54
N TYR A 344 -4.77 22.06 0.87
CA TYR A 344 -5.50 23.08 0.13
C TYR A 344 -6.25 24.02 1.07
N ILE A 345 -6.29 25.31 0.72
CA ILE A 345 -6.94 26.37 1.50
C ILE A 345 -8.09 26.94 0.66
N GLY A 346 -9.29 27.00 1.26
CA GLY A 346 -10.46 27.69 0.70
C GLY A 346 -10.95 27.13 -0.65
N GLY A 347 -12.03 27.71 -1.18
CA GLY A 347 -12.60 27.36 -2.48
C GLY A 347 -13.66 26.23 -2.45
N THR A 348 -14.33 26.03 -3.58
CA THR A 348 -15.25 24.89 -3.82
C THR A 348 -14.49 23.88 -4.68
N PRO A 349 -14.03 22.75 -4.12
CA PRO A 349 -13.28 21.77 -4.90
C PRO A 349 -14.06 21.29 -6.13
N VAL A 350 -13.36 21.16 -7.26
CA VAL A 350 -13.94 20.58 -8.48
C VAL A 350 -13.74 19.07 -8.43
N TYR A 351 -14.85 18.33 -8.41
CA TYR A 351 -14.85 16.87 -8.25
C TYR A 351 -14.80 16.16 -9.60
N ASP A 352 -13.97 15.13 -9.70
CA ASP A 352 -13.95 14.20 -10.84
C ASP A 352 -14.58 12.87 -10.41
N GLU A 353 -15.89 12.73 -10.68
CA GLU A 353 -16.70 11.57 -10.31
C GLU A 353 -16.15 10.26 -10.88
N SER A 354 -15.40 10.31 -11.99
CA SER A 354 -14.82 9.12 -12.64
C SER A 354 -13.71 8.44 -11.83
N LYS A 355 -13.20 9.10 -10.78
CA LYS A 355 -12.11 8.60 -9.93
C LYS A 355 -12.57 8.05 -8.58
N LEU A 356 -13.86 8.10 -8.28
CA LEU A 356 -14.41 7.53 -7.05
C LEU A 356 -14.61 6.01 -7.24
N PRO A 357 -14.28 5.18 -6.23
CA PRO A 357 -14.54 3.74 -6.32
C PRO A 357 -16.03 3.47 -6.50
N ALA A 358 -16.42 2.34 -7.06
CA ALA A 358 -17.84 1.99 -7.11
C ALA A 358 -18.37 1.66 -5.70
N LYS A 359 -19.61 2.03 -5.38
CA LYS A 359 -20.20 1.81 -4.05
C LYS A 359 -20.61 0.36 -3.86
N SER A 360 -20.33 -0.17 -2.67
CA SER A 360 -20.86 -1.47 -2.19
C SER A 360 -22.28 -1.35 -1.65
N ILE A 361 -23.01 -2.46 -1.62
CA ILE A 361 -24.32 -2.62 -0.95
C ILE A 361 -24.16 -3.53 0.27
N TRP A 362 -24.78 -3.17 1.38
CA TRP A 362 -24.83 -3.95 2.62
C TRP A 362 -26.17 -4.67 2.74
N TRP A 363 -26.14 -5.99 2.92
CA TRP A 363 -27.35 -6.80 3.11
C TRP A 363 -27.08 -7.89 4.13
N GLN A 364 -27.98 -8.03 5.12
CA GLN A 364 -27.88 -9.01 6.20
C GLN A 364 -26.53 -8.95 6.95
N GLY A 365 -25.96 -7.74 7.07
CA GLY A 365 -24.67 -7.50 7.71
C GLY A 365 -23.43 -7.79 6.85
N ASN A 366 -23.60 -8.27 5.62
CA ASN A 366 -22.50 -8.57 4.70
C ASN A 366 -22.33 -7.48 3.63
N GLU A 367 -21.08 -7.25 3.20
CA GLU A 367 -20.75 -6.33 2.12
C GLU A 367 -20.79 -7.04 0.76
N TYR A 368 -21.51 -6.45 -0.20
CA TYR A 368 -21.55 -6.84 -1.60
C TYR A 368 -20.84 -5.78 -2.42
N SER A 369 -19.73 -6.14 -3.05
CA SER A 369 -18.92 -5.23 -3.86
C SER A 369 -19.52 -5.02 -5.26
N ALA A 370 -19.27 -3.87 -5.87
CA ALA A 370 -19.70 -3.63 -7.25
C ALA A 370 -18.82 -4.43 -8.23
N TRP A 371 -19.43 -5.37 -8.96
CA TRP A 371 -18.78 -6.15 -10.01
C TRP A 371 -19.72 -6.33 -11.20
N PRO A 372 -19.29 -6.04 -12.45
CA PRO A 372 -20.17 -6.18 -13.60
C PRO A 372 -20.57 -7.64 -13.79
N VAL A 373 -21.86 -7.91 -13.63
CA VAL A 373 -22.47 -9.23 -13.80
C VAL A 373 -23.83 -9.11 -14.48
N GLN A 374 -24.17 -10.11 -15.30
CA GLN A 374 -25.46 -10.26 -15.94
C GLN A 374 -25.94 -11.70 -15.81
N ILE A 375 -27.22 -11.87 -15.52
CA ILE A 375 -27.85 -13.18 -15.49
C ILE A 375 -29.05 -13.21 -16.43
N GLU A 376 -29.12 -14.23 -17.27
CA GLU A 376 -30.20 -14.46 -18.21
C GLU A 376 -30.85 -15.82 -17.98
N GLY A 377 -32.10 -16.00 -18.42
CA GLY A 377 -32.77 -17.31 -18.37
C GLY A 377 -33.27 -17.73 -16.97
N ILE A 378 -33.47 -16.78 -16.05
CA ILE A 378 -33.98 -17.04 -14.69
C ILE A 378 -35.50 -17.24 -14.63
N GLU A 379 -36.21 -17.16 -15.76
CA GLU A 379 -37.67 -17.22 -15.80
C GLU A 379 -38.21 -18.62 -15.46
N ALA A 380 -39.26 -18.66 -14.62
CA ALA A 380 -39.95 -19.89 -14.28
C ALA A 380 -40.83 -20.34 -15.45
N SER A 381 -40.49 -21.48 -16.07
CA SER A 381 -41.36 -22.11 -17.06
C SER A 381 -42.50 -22.86 -16.37
N THR A 382 -43.74 -22.70 -16.86
CA THR A 382 -44.89 -23.50 -16.40
C THR A 382 -44.92 -24.90 -17.02
N SER A 383 -43.95 -25.23 -17.87
CA SER A 383 -43.86 -26.45 -18.69
C SER A 383 -42.97 -27.55 -18.09
N GLY A 384 -42.40 -27.36 -16.90
CA GLY A 384 -41.70 -28.41 -16.15
C GLY A 384 -40.25 -28.69 -16.55
N SER A 385 -39.63 -27.90 -17.46
CA SER A 385 -38.17 -27.90 -17.64
C SER A 385 -37.54 -26.97 -16.60
N GLY A 386 -36.52 -27.45 -15.89
CA GLY A 386 -35.74 -26.63 -14.96
C GLY A 386 -35.11 -25.44 -15.68
N ALA A 387 -35.09 -24.27 -15.03
CA ALA A 387 -34.39 -23.11 -15.55
C ALA A 387 -32.88 -23.39 -15.53
N GLN A 388 -32.19 -23.19 -16.66
CA GLN A 388 -30.74 -23.20 -16.77
C GLN A 388 -30.23 -21.78 -17.03
N PRO A 389 -30.15 -20.93 -15.99
CA PRO A 389 -29.73 -19.56 -16.18
C PRO A 389 -28.25 -19.48 -16.57
N LYS A 390 -27.92 -18.43 -17.32
CA LYS A 390 -26.55 -18.11 -17.72
C LYS A 390 -26.06 -16.92 -16.93
N LEU A 391 -25.00 -17.12 -16.15
CA LEU A 391 -24.35 -16.07 -15.36
C LEU A 391 -23.07 -15.61 -16.09
N THR A 392 -23.07 -14.38 -16.57
CA THR A 392 -21.91 -13.75 -17.21
C THR A 392 -21.26 -12.75 -16.25
N VAL A 393 -19.99 -12.96 -15.94
CA VAL A 393 -19.19 -12.12 -15.02
C VAL A 393 -18.05 -11.45 -15.79
N ALA A 394 -17.80 -10.17 -15.55
CA ALA A 394 -16.66 -9.48 -16.18
C ALA A 394 -15.31 -10.02 -15.68
N ASN A 395 -14.38 -10.22 -16.61
CA ASN A 395 -13.04 -10.76 -16.36
C ASN A 395 -12.00 -9.62 -16.26
N LEU A 396 -12.19 -8.74 -15.28
CA LEU A 396 -11.28 -7.61 -15.07
C LEU A 396 -9.89 -8.12 -14.68
N ASP A 397 -8.86 -7.68 -15.41
CA ASP A 397 -7.46 -8.07 -15.24
C ASP A 397 -7.18 -9.60 -15.21
N GLY A 398 -8.08 -10.42 -15.78
CA GLY A 398 -7.94 -11.88 -15.80
C GLY A 398 -8.23 -12.57 -14.46
N SER A 399 -8.79 -11.86 -13.49
CA SER A 399 -9.07 -12.36 -12.13
C SER A 399 -9.99 -13.58 -12.11
N ILE A 400 -11.06 -13.58 -12.92
CA ILE A 400 -12.02 -14.70 -12.98
C ILE A 400 -11.39 -15.91 -13.67
N THR A 401 -10.60 -15.70 -14.73
CA THR A 401 -9.82 -16.77 -15.37
C THR A 401 -8.87 -17.43 -14.36
N ALA A 402 -8.17 -16.63 -13.55
CA ALA A 402 -7.28 -17.14 -12.52
C ALA A 402 -8.02 -17.97 -11.45
N LEU A 403 -9.23 -17.54 -11.04
CA LEU A 403 -10.09 -18.31 -10.14
C LEU A 403 -10.52 -19.64 -10.76
N CYS A 404 -10.97 -19.63 -12.02
CA CYS A 404 -11.35 -20.84 -12.74
C CYS A 404 -10.18 -21.84 -12.84
N LEU A 405 -8.97 -21.35 -13.12
CA LEU A 405 -7.76 -22.18 -13.16
C LEU A 405 -7.38 -22.75 -11.78
N ALA A 406 -7.61 -22.00 -10.71
CA ALA A 406 -7.26 -22.42 -9.36
C ALA A 406 -8.25 -23.44 -8.76
N TYR A 407 -9.53 -23.37 -9.15
CA TYR A 407 -10.62 -24.12 -8.52
C TYR A 407 -11.47 -24.92 -9.53
N ASP A 408 -10.84 -25.52 -10.53
CA ASP A 408 -11.46 -26.43 -11.51
C ASP A 408 -12.75 -25.87 -12.13
N ASP A 409 -12.62 -24.69 -12.76
CA ASP A 409 -13.72 -23.92 -13.38
C ASP A 409 -14.88 -23.57 -12.44
N MET A 410 -14.64 -23.59 -11.11
CA MET A 410 -15.63 -23.35 -10.07
C MET A 410 -16.83 -24.31 -10.15
N LEU A 411 -16.59 -25.52 -10.67
CA LEU A 411 -17.61 -26.54 -10.83
C LEU A 411 -18.26 -26.87 -9.47
N GLN A 412 -19.59 -26.95 -9.43
CA GLN A 412 -20.41 -27.15 -8.22
C GLN A 412 -20.38 -26.00 -7.19
N ALA A 413 -19.81 -24.83 -7.51
CA ALA A 413 -19.97 -23.66 -6.64
C ALA A 413 -21.46 -23.34 -6.46
N VAL A 414 -21.84 -23.00 -5.24
CA VAL A 414 -23.22 -22.59 -4.93
C VAL A 414 -23.36 -21.12 -5.30
N VAL A 415 -24.31 -20.81 -6.17
CA VAL A 415 -24.68 -19.44 -6.54
C VAL A 415 -26.00 -19.10 -5.88
N THR A 416 -25.99 -18.19 -4.91
CA THR A 416 -27.18 -17.67 -4.26
C THR A 416 -27.51 -16.29 -4.81
N ILE A 417 -28.75 -16.10 -5.23
CA ILE A 417 -29.26 -14.83 -5.74
C ILE A 417 -30.31 -14.32 -4.75
N HIS A 418 -30.08 -13.13 -4.23
CA HIS A 418 -30.98 -12.44 -3.33
C HIS A 418 -31.69 -11.34 -4.10
N ASP A 419 -33.01 -11.46 -4.27
CA ASP A 419 -33.84 -10.38 -4.80
C ASP A 419 -34.62 -9.73 -3.63
N THR A 420 -34.31 -8.48 -3.32
CA THR A 420 -35.00 -7.68 -2.30
C THR A 420 -35.44 -6.31 -2.85
N LEU A 421 -36.11 -5.48 -2.06
CA LEU A 421 -36.39 -4.09 -2.40
C LEU A 421 -35.40 -3.17 -1.68
N ALA A 422 -34.99 -2.08 -2.34
CA ALA A 422 -34.04 -1.12 -1.79
C ALA A 422 -34.44 -0.60 -0.39
N GLN A 423 -35.74 -0.46 -0.11
CA GLN A 423 -36.25 0.00 1.18
C GLN A 423 -36.00 -0.97 2.34
N TYR A 424 -35.76 -2.26 2.07
CA TYR A 424 -35.50 -3.26 3.09
C TYR A 424 -34.02 -3.40 3.41
N LEU A 425 -33.14 -2.84 2.58
CA LEU A 425 -31.68 -2.93 2.74
C LEU A 425 -31.20 -2.40 4.10
N ASP A 426 -30.02 -2.85 4.54
CA ASP A 426 -29.45 -2.45 5.82
C ASP A 426 -29.29 -0.93 5.93
N ALA A 427 -29.43 -0.40 7.15
CA ALA A 427 -29.31 1.03 7.44
C ALA A 427 -27.98 1.65 6.97
N ARG A 428 -26.92 0.86 6.87
CA ARG A 428 -25.59 1.30 6.45
C ARG A 428 -25.53 1.80 5.00
N ASN A 429 -26.50 1.44 4.16
CA ASN A 429 -26.58 1.91 2.78
C ASN A 429 -27.05 3.36 2.64
N PHE A 430 -27.58 3.95 3.72
CA PHE A 430 -28.23 5.26 3.69
C PHE A 430 -27.63 6.19 4.75
N ALA A 431 -27.27 7.42 4.36
CA ALA A 431 -26.64 8.39 5.27
C ALA A 431 -27.49 8.72 6.52
N GLY A 432 -28.82 8.68 6.40
CA GLY A 432 -29.77 8.88 7.50
C GLY A 432 -30.16 7.59 8.25
N GLY A 433 -29.53 6.46 7.93
CA GLY A 433 -29.99 5.13 8.33
C GLY A 433 -31.25 4.68 7.57
N ASN A 434 -31.74 3.48 7.90
CA ASN A 434 -32.96 2.92 7.33
C ASN A 434 -33.85 2.32 8.42
N ALA A 435 -35.00 2.95 8.68
CA ALA A 435 -35.98 2.47 9.65
C ALA A 435 -36.84 1.33 9.11
N THR A 436 -36.90 1.14 7.78
CA THR A 436 -37.65 0.07 7.13
C THR A 436 -36.77 -1.14 6.79
N ALA A 437 -35.55 -1.20 7.31
CA ALA A 437 -34.66 -2.33 7.09
C ALA A 437 -35.27 -3.62 7.63
N ASP A 438 -35.35 -4.65 6.79
CA ASP A 438 -35.92 -5.95 7.15
C ASP A 438 -35.20 -7.07 6.39
N ALA A 439 -34.32 -7.78 7.10
CA ALA A 439 -33.52 -8.88 6.57
C ALA A 439 -34.36 -10.08 6.09
N THR A 440 -35.64 -10.16 6.46
CA THR A 440 -36.52 -11.28 6.10
C THR A 440 -37.25 -11.09 4.77
N GLN A 441 -37.25 -9.86 4.23
CA GLN A 441 -37.95 -9.52 3.00
C GLN A 441 -37.07 -9.75 1.79
N GLU A 442 -36.93 -11.01 1.38
CA GLU A 442 -36.21 -11.38 0.16
C GLU A 442 -36.85 -12.56 -0.57
N LYS A 443 -36.55 -12.66 -1.86
CA LYS A 443 -36.74 -13.85 -2.67
C LYS A 443 -35.36 -14.44 -2.94
N LEU A 444 -35.13 -15.61 -2.37
CA LEU A 444 -33.86 -16.32 -2.47
C LEU A 444 -33.93 -17.40 -3.55
N GLN A 445 -32.93 -17.44 -4.42
CA GLN A 445 -32.79 -18.46 -5.46
C GLN A 445 -31.40 -19.09 -5.37
N VAL A 446 -31.33 -20.41 -5.29
CA VAL A 446 -30.05 -21.15 -5.20
C VAL A 446 -29.85 -21.96 -6.46
N PHE A 447 -28.67 -21.85 -7.05
CA PHE A 447 -28.21 -22.60 -8.20
C PHE A 447 -26.81 -23.17 -7.93
N TYR A 448 -26.38 -24.10 -8.79
CA TYR A 448 -25.01 -24.60 -8.81
C TYR A 448 -24.36 -24.29 -10.16
N ILE A 449 -23.06 -23.99 -10.17
CA ILE A 449 -22.30 -23.91 -11.42
C ILE A 449 -22.15 -25.32 -12.00
N ASP A 450 -22.71 -25.54 -13.19
CA ASP A 450 -22.66 -26.84 -13.89
C ASP A 450 -21.53 -26.89 -14.91
N SER A 451 -21.29 -25.79 -15.63
CA SER A 451 -20.16 -25.70 -16.56
C SER A 451 -19.82 -24.25 -16.91
N LYS A 452 -18.56 -24.01 -17.27
CA LYS A 452 -18.13 -22.78 -17.93
C LYS A 452 -18.46 -22.88 -19.42
N SER A 453 -19.42 -22.09 -19.89
CA SER A 453 -19.91 -22.15 -21.28
C SER A 453 -19.10 -21.27 -22.24
N MET A 454 -18.50 -20.18 -21.75
CA MET A 454 -17.69 -19.28 -22.56
C MET A 454 -16.64 -18.56 -21.71
N GLU A 455 -15.46 -18.32 -22.28
CA GLU A 455 -14.42 -17.48 -21.68
C GLU A 455 -13.82 -16.55 -22.73
N THR A 456 -13.69 -15.28 -22.38
CA THR A 456 -13.02 -14.24 -23.17
C THR A 456 -12.11 -13.42 -22.28
N ASN A 457 -11.25 -12.59 -22.89
CA ASN A 457 -10.38 -11.66 -22.15
C ASN A 457 -11.14 -10.60 -21.34
N ILE A 458 -12.46 -10.48 -21.51
CA ILE A 458 -13.28 -9.44 -20.85
C ILE A 458 -14.46 -10.01 -20.04
N SER A 459 -14.84 -11.27 -20.23
CA SER A 459 -15.94 -11.91 -19.50
C SER A 459 -15.84 -13.43 -19.49
N VAL A 460 -16.43 -14.05 -18.46
CA VAL A 460 -16.61 -15.50 -18.31
C VAL A 460 -18.09 -15.79 -18.12
N GLU A 461 -18.63 -16.77 -18.85
CA GLU A 461 -20.03 -17.21 -18.76
C GLU A 461 -20.09 -18.60 -18.12
N PHE A 462 -20.96 -18.74 -17.11
CA PHE A 462 -21.28 -19.98 -16.42
C PHE A 462 -22.71 -20.39 -16.72
N THR A 463 -22.91 -21.68 -16.98
CA THR A 463 -24.23 -22.31 -17.02
C THR A 463 -24.57 -22.81 -15.62
N LEU A 464 -25.73 -22.38 -15.12
CA LEU A 464 -26.21 -22.71 -13.80
C LEU A 464 -27.29 -23.79 -13.87
N SER A 465 -27.30 -24.69 -12.89
CA SER A 465 -28.31 -25.73 -12.73
C SER A 465 -29.07 -25.58 -11.41
N SER A 466 -30.35 -25.96 -11.41
CA SER A 466 -31.15 -26.00 -10.20
C SER A 466 -30.71 -27.17 -9.31
N PRO A 467 -30.79 -27.06 -7.97
CA PRO A 467 -30.59 -28.18 -7.06
C PRO A 467 -31.41 -29.45 -7.41
N MET A 468 -32.55 -29.29 -8.09
CA MET A 468 -33.41 -30.39 -8.52
C MET A 468 -32.91 -31.14 -9.76
N ASP A 469 -32.07 -30.52 -10.59
CA ASP A 469 -31.57 -31.08 -11.85
C ASP A 469 -30.19 -31.75 -11.69
N LEU A 470 -29.58 -31.64 -10.50
CA LEU A 470 -28.31 -32.30 -10.19
C LEU A 470 -28.51 -33.82 -10.18
N GLN A 471 -27.93 -34.48 -11.17
CA GLN A 471 -28.04 -35.91 -11.42
C GLN A 471 -27.64 -36.75 -10.20
N GLY A 472 -28.58 -37.55 -9.67
CA GLY A 472 -28.25 -38.64 -8.75
C GLY A 472 -29.32 -39.08 -7.76
N LEU A 473 -30.34 -38.25 -7.47
CA LEU A 473 -31.39 -38.59 -6.51
C LEU A 473 -32.77 -38.70 -7.18
N MET A 474 -33.24 -39.93 -7.40
CA MET A 474 -34.65 -40.18 -7.73
C MET A 474 -35.53 -39.99 -6.50
N ILE A 475 -36.37 -38.95 -6.50
CA ILE A 475 -37.49 -38.78 -5.57
C ILE A 475 -38.69 -39.49 -6.23
N PRO A 476 -39.17 -40.64 -5.70
CA PRO A 476 -39.39 -40.92 -4.29
C PRO A 476 -38.40 -41.94 -3.67
N THR A 477 -37.87 -41.63 -2.49
CA THR A 477 -37.00 -42.55 -1.72
C THR A 477 -37.72 -43.78 -1.14
N ARG A 478 -39.05 -43.90 -1.32
CA ARG A 478 -39.89 -44.96 -0.76
C ARG A 478 -40.33 -45.91 -1.88
N GLN A 479 -39.69 -47.08 -1.94
CA GLN A 479 -40.12 -48.17 -2.82
C GLN A 479 -41.24 -48.98 -2.18
N LEU A 480 -42.21 -49.45 -2.98
CA LEU A 480 -43.26 -50.36 -2.53
C LEU A 480 -42.65 -51.76 -2.36
N HIS A 481 -42.38 -52.17 -1.12
CA HIS A 481 -41.89 -53.52 -0.81
C HIS A 481 -42.63 -54.12 0.39
N SER A 482 -42.53 -55.43 0.56
CA SER A 482 -43.26 -56.20 1.59
C SER A 482 -42.64 -56.14 2.99
N LEU A 483 -41.46 -55.54 3.15
CA LEU A 483 -40.81 -55.35 4.45
C LEU A 483 -41.10 -53.94 4.99
N CYS A 484 -40.87 -53.71 6.28
CA CYS A 484 -41.13 -52.46 6.95
C CYS A 484 -40.04 -51.43 6.61
N THR A 485 -40.44 -50.33 5.97
CA THR A 485 -39.55 -49.19 5.67
C THR A 485 -38.82 -48.68 6.92
N TRP A 486 -39.50 -48.67 8.08
CA TRP A 486 -38.91 -48.19 9.33
C TRP A 486 -37.74 -49.07 9.79
N CYS A 487 -37.89 -50.39 9.65
CA CYS A 487 -36.83 -51.33 9.99
C CYS A 487 -35.64 -51.21 9.03
N ILE A 488 -35.88 -51.13 7.71
CA ILE A 488 -34.80 -51.01 6.72
C ILE A 488 -33.98 -49.73 6.92
N ARG A 489 -34.63 -48.64 7.34
CA ARG A 489 -33.96 -47.37 7.61
C ARG A 489 -33.34 -47.28 9.01
N GLY A 490 -33.27 -48.39 9.76
CA GLY A 490 -32.72 -48.40 11.12
C GLY A 490 -33.57 -47.64 12.15
N LYS A 491 -34.83 -47.30 11.82
CA LYS A 491 -35.76 -46.53 12.65
C LYS A 491 -36.62 -47.41 13.57
N TYR A 492 -36.15 -48.60 13.92
CA TYR A 492 -36.85 -49.45 14.88
C TYR A 492 -36.76 -48.85 16.29
N ARG A 493 -37.90 -48.69 16.97
CA ARG A 493 -38.02 -48.04 18.30
C ARG A 493 -37.54 -46.59 18.36
N SER A 494 -37.40 -45.90 17.22
CA SER A 494 -36.93 -44.51 17.20
C SER A 494 -38.02 -43.48 17.50
N GLY A 495 -39.30 -43.86 17.44
CA GLY A 495 -40.43 -42.94 17.50
C GLY A 495 -40.71 -42.19 16.18
N ASP A 496 -39.77 -42.24 15.23
CA ASP A 496 -39.90 -41.71 13.87
C ASP A 496 -40.29 -42.84 12.90
N GLY A 497 -41.58 -43.18 12.89
CA GLY A 497 -42.20 -44.21 12.06
C GLY A 497 -42.51 -45.52 12.79
N CYS A 498 -41.61 -46.02 13.64
CA CYS A 498 -41.87 -47.17 14.53
C CYS A 498 -41.76 -46.73 15.99
N ASP A 499 -42.90 -46.77 16.69
CA ASP A 499 -43.14 -46.32 18.06
C ASP A 499 -43.10 -47.47 19.08
N TYR A 500 -42.47 -48.60 18.74
CA TYR A 500 -42.46 -49.75 19.63
C TYR A 500 -41.66 -49.46 20.92
N ALA A 501 -42.37 -49.28 22.03
CA ALA A 501 -41.78 -49.04 23.35
C ALA A 501 -41.93 -50.23 24.33
N GLY A 502 -42.45 -51.38 23.86
CA GLY A 502 -42.72 -52.54 24.71
C GLY A 502 -41.48 -53.33 25.15
N THR A 503 -41.66 -54.18 26.17
CA THR A 503 -40.60 -55.03 26.76
C THR A 503 -40.56 -56.45 26.19
N ASN A 504 -41.29 -56.75 25.11
CA ASN A 504 -41.17 -58.03 24.42
C ASN A 504 -40.04 -57.94 23.40
N TYR A 505 -39.02 -58.77 23.56
CA TYR A 505 -37.84 -58.79 22.71
C TYR A 505 -37.84 -60.05 21.84
N PHE A 506 -37.45 -59.91 20.58
CA PHE A 506 -37.33 -61.05 19.66
C PHE A 506 -36.06 -60.96 18.82
N ASP A 507 -35.46 -62.11 18.51
CA ASP A 507 -34.35 -62.18 17.57
C ASP A 507 -34.78 -61.86 16.12
N LYS A 508 -33.81 -61.81 15.20
CA LYS A 508 -34.05 -61.57 13.76
C LYS A 508 -34.96 -62.61 13.09
N HIS A 509 -35.23 -63.75 13.73
CA HIS A 509 -36.07 -64.82 13.23
C HIS A 509 -37.47 -64.82 13.87
N GLY A 510 -37.74 -63.92 14.82
CA GLY A 510 -39.02 -63.82 15.51
C GLY A 510 -39.16 -64.74 16.72
N ASN A 511 -38.07 -65.32 17.22
CA ASN A 511 -38.09 -66.10 18.46
C ASN A 511 -37.96 -65.18 19.69
N PRO A 512 -38.67 -65.45 20.79
CA PRO A 512 -38.59 -64.62 22.00
C PRO A 512 -37.20 -64.69 22.62
N VAL A 513 -36.65 -63.54 23.00
CA VAL A 513 -35.38 -63.43 23.73
C VAL A 513 -35.60 -62.68 25.04
N SER A 514 -34.87 -63.08 26.09
CA SER A 514 -34.96 -62.42 27.40
C SER A 514 -33.96 -61.26 27.57
N ASP A 515 -32.94 -61.20 26.71
CA ASP A 515 -31.92 -60.15 26.72
C ASP A 515 -32.29 -59.02 25.74
N PRO A 516 -32.48 -57.77 26.22
CA PRO A 516 -32.81 -56.63 25.37
C PRO A 516 -31.76 -56.32 24.29
N SER A 517 -30.48 -56.67 24.50
CA SER A 517 -29.40 -56.40 23.54
C SER A 517 -29.49 -57.27 22.28
N LEU A 518 -30.26 -58.36 22.34
CA LEU A 518 -30.48 -59.29 21.24
C LEU A 518 -31.78 -59.02 20.46
N ASP A 519 -32.51 -57.94 20.80
CA ASP A 519 -33.75 -57.56 20.12
C ASP A 519 -33.48 -56.96 18.74
N VAL A 520 -33.88 -57.68 17.69
CA VAL A 520 -33.71 -57.25 16.30
C VAL A 520 -35.06 -57.35 15.59
N CYS A 521 -35.58 -56.22 15.12
CA CYS A 521 -36.74 -56.22 14.24
C CYS A 521 -36.36 -56.79 12.88
N ASN A 522 -37.11 -57.79 12.40
CA ASN A 522 -36.87 -58.41 11.10
C ASN A 522 -37.63 -57.72 9.94
N GLY A 523 -38.35 -56.64 10.24
CA GLY A 523 -39.07 -55.84 9.25
C GLY A 523 -40.28 -56.54 8.64
N THR A 524 -40.75 -57.68 9.13
CA THR A 524 -41.93 -58.38 8.58
C THR A 524 -43.20 -58.05 9.37
N LEU A 525 -44.36 -58.11 8.70
CA LEU A 525 -45.65 -57.86 9.36
C LEU A 525 -45.97 -58.95 10.41
N ASN A 526 -45.87 -60.23 10.03
CA ASN A 526 -46.33 -61.35 10.85
C ASN A 526 -45.34 -61.76 11.95
N THR A 527 -44.05 -61.80 11.64
CA THR A 527 -43.01 -62.25 12.59
C THR A 527 -42.22 -61.09 13.21
N GLY A 528 -42.60 -59.84 12.90
CA GLY A 528 -41.99 -58.62 13.44
C GLY A 528 -43.00 -57.79 14.21
N CYS A 529 -43.86 -57.05 13.48
CA CYS A 529 -44.80 -56.09 14.07
C CYS A 529 -45.90 -56.76 14.90
N LYS A 530 -46.54 -57.84 14.41
CA LYS A 530 -47.63 -58.52 15.16
C LYS A 530 -47.18 -59.11 16.49
N LEU A 531 -45.95 -59.62 16.57
CA LEU A 531 -45.40 -60.17 17.82
C LEU A 531 -45.16 -59.09 18.88
N ARG A 532 -44.85 -57.87 18.44
CA ARG A 532 -44.48 -56.74 19.29
C ARG A 532 -45.69 -55.93 19.74
N PHE A 533 -46.58 -55.61 18.80
CA PHE A 533 -47.74 -54.76 19.04
C PHE A 533 -49.03 -55.56 19.32
N GLY A 534 -49.04 -56.88 19.09
CA GLY A 534 -50.22 -57.73 19.19
C GLY A 534 -50.95 -57.88 17.85
N ALA A 535 -51.47 -59.08 17.58
CA ALA A 535 -52.03 -59.43 16.28
C ALA A 535 -53.31 -58.67 15.88
N ASN A 536 -54.03 -58.13 16.87
CA ASN A 536 -55.33 -57.46 16.69
C ASN A 536 -55.28 -55.95 16.93
N ASN A 537 -54.09 -55.40 17.17
CA ASN A 537 -53.91 -53.97 17.38
C ASN A 537 -53.51 -53.27 16.08
N GLU A 538 -53.66 -51.95 16.03
CA GLU A 538 -53.15 -51.14 14.92
C GLU A 538 -51.62 -51.29 14.86
N LEU A 539 -51.11 -51.64 13.68
CA LEU A 539 -49.69 -51.91 13.47
C LEU A 539 -49.06 -50.73 12.71
N PRO A 540 -48.05 -50.05 13.28
CA PRO A 540 -47.30 -48.99 12.60
C PRO A 540 -46.29 -49.61 11.62
N PHE A 541 -46.79 -50.40 10.68
CA PHE A 541 -46.01 -51.11 9.69
C PHE A 541 -45.78 -50.25 8.45
N GLY A 542 -44.52 -49.89 8.18
CA GLY A 542 -44.15 -49.01 7.07
C GLY A 542 -44.07 -49.69 5.69
N GLY A 543 -44.43 -50.97 5.58
CA GLY A 543 -44.35 -51.76 4.35
C GLY A 543 -45.71 -52.02 3.69
N PHE A 544 -45.71 -52.61 2.50
CA PHE A 544 -46.91 -52.93 1.73
C PHE A 544 -47.03 -54.46 1.55
N PRO A 545 -47.69 -55.19 2.46
CA PRO A 545 -47.76 -56.65 2.40
C PRO A 545 -48.38 -57.18 1.10
N GLY A 546 -49.29 -56.41 0.49
CA GLY A 546 -49.94 -56.75 -0.78
C GLY A 546 -49.00 -56.84 -1.99
N THR A 547 -47.79 -56.28 -1.91
CA THR A 547 -46.78 -56.42 -2.98
C THR A 547 -46.27 -57.87 -3.12
N SER A 548 -46.44 -58.70 -2.09
CA SER A 548 -46.08 -60.13 -2.12
C SER A 548 -47.19 -61.05 -2.64
N LEU A 549 -48.36 -60.52 -3.00
CA LEU A 549 -49.48 -61.29 -3.57
C LEU A 549 -49.29 -61.58 -5.08
N ILE A 550 -48.37 -60.88 -5.75
CA ILE A 550 -48.02 -61.14 -7.14
C ILE A 550 -47.01 -62.29 -7.13
N LYS A 551 -47.50 -63.52 -7.29
CA LYS A 551 -46.64 -64.65 -7.68
C LYS A 551 -46.17 -64.39 -9.11
N SER A 552 -44.92 -63.99 -9.29
CA SER A 552 -44.21 -64.16 -10.56
C SER A 552 -43.95 -65.63 -10.81
#